data_AF-A0A2X4UPG7-F1
#
_entry.id   AF-A0A2X4UPG7-F1
#
_cell.length_a   1.000
_cell.length_b   1.000
_cell.length_c   1.000
_cell.angle_alpha   90.00
_cell.angle_beta   90.00
_cell.angle_gamma   90.00
#
_symmetry.space_group_name_H-M   'P 1'
#
loop_
_entity.id
_entity.type
_entity.pdbx_description
1 polymer ?
#
loop_
_entity_poly.entity_id
_entity_poly.type
_entity_poly.pdbx_seq_one_letter_code
_entity_poly.pdbx_strand_id
1 'polypeptide(L)'
;MSILSRFFGRRDNKDNQQSSDLVANPDSDNGVSLQVVFGSELSIDEGKLEQTLRGFDPSMKQAKCQRDPELGDFFALVGWGKHVVRMVGFNAPFPAEHLEKCVAPSHYGADMKADVRASQSHIILWYAGYDDSVLEQYVALALVAGALENCGALAVLNENAHTSLPAGVLGEMAAEKYGLNMLRYGLPLTMLFCGFVKYDVEGVDGVWMRTYGANDFGLPDFAALASGHDEGQKYSDIFNGVLRYLLDSGATMAAGHTMEVEGGLVMSLREPQESEYFLDGPGTVLVAELIDARLIAR
;
A
#
# COMPACT_ATOMS: atom_id res chain seq x y z
N MET A 1 5.86 2.84 -30.89
CA MET A 1 4.43 3.05 -30.49
C MET A 1 4.36 4.30 -29.63
N SER A 2 3.31 5.15 -29.76
CA SER A 2 3.16 6.33 -28.88
C SER A 2 3.03 5.87 -27.43
N ILE A 3 3.54 6.65 -26.48
CA ILE A 3 3.45 6.30 -25.06
C ILE A 3 1.99 6.19 -24.59
N LEU A 4 1.05 6.99 -25.10
CA LEU A 4 -0.39 6.77 -24.87
C LEU A 4 -0.83 5.35 -25.18
N SER A 5 -0.45 4.82 -26.35
CA SER A 5 -0.85 3.45 -26.73
C SER A 5 -0.21 2.38 -25.85
N ARG A 6 1.03 2.61 -25.40
CA ARG A 6 1.76 1.72 -24.50
C ARG A 6 1.26 1.82 -23.06
N PHE A 7 0.77 2.99 -22.67
CA PHE A 7 0.19 3.27 -21.38
C PHE A 7 -1.09 2.47 -21.21
N PHE A 8 -2.02 2.47 -22.17
CA PHE A 8 -3.25 1.69 -22.07
C PHE A 8 -3.09 0.20 -22.38
N GLY A 9 -1.96 -0.23 -22.94
CA GLY A 9 -1.76 -1.60 -23.38
C GLY A 9 -2.63 -1.90 -24.62
N ARG A 10 -2.02 -2.00 -25.81
CA ARG A 10 -2.75 -2.39 -27.03
C ARG A 10 -2.50 -3.85 -27.36
N ARG A 11 -3.58 -4.60 -27.63
CA ARG A 11 -3.54 -6.02 -28.04
C ARG A 11 -2.95 -6.25 -29.44
N ASP A 12 -2.79 -5.19 -30.24
CA ASP A 12 -2.52 -5.32 -31.68
C ASP A 12 -1.07 -5.63 -32.08
N ASN A 13 -0.15 -5.91 -31.16
CA ASN A 13 1.22 -6.30 -31.56
C ASN A 13 1.88 -7.23 -30.54
N LYS A 14 1.65 -8.54 -30.69
CA LYS A 14 2.48 -9.58 -30.05
C LYS A 14 3.92 -9.64 -30.59
N ASP A 15 4.21 -8.95 -31.70
CA ASP A 15 5.48 -9.07 -32.44
C ASP A 15 6.57 -8.04 -32.05
N ASN A 16 6.38 -7.22 -31.00
CA ASN A 16 7.36 -6.18 -30.64
C ASN A 16 8.12 -6.43 -29.32
N GLN A 17 8.36 -7.70 -28.96
CA GLN A 17 9.26 -8.07 -27.85
C GLN A 17 10.75 -7.70 -28.09
N GLN A 18 11.09 -7.10 -29.24
CA GLN A 18 12.43 -6.55 -29.52
C GLN A 18 12.56 -5.05 -29.23
N SER A 19 11.48 -4.34 -28.86
CA SER A 19 11.58 -2.92 -28.49
C SER A 19 12.00 -2.77 -27.04
N SER A 20 12.94 -1.86 -26.77
CA SER A 20 13.34 -1.46 -25.43
C SER A 20 12.28 -0.65 -24.65
N ASP A 21 11.08 -0.54 -25.21
CA ASP A 21 9.97 0.28 -24.73
C ASP A 21 9.18 -0.41 -23.61
N LEU A 22 8.77 0.39 -22.62
CA LEU A 22 7.86 -0.06 -21.58
C LEU A 22 6.44 -0.14 -22.16
N VAL A 23 5.75 -1.25 -21.90
CA VAL A 23 4.37 -1.48 -22.34
C VAL A 23 3.57 -2.06 -21.18
N ALA A 24 2.52 -1.35 -20.79
CA ALA A 24 1.60 -1.81 -19.77
C ALA A 24 0.85 -3.07 -20.26
N ASN A 25 0.61 -3.99 -19.35
CA ASN A 25 -0.15 -5.20 -19.60
C ASN A 25 -1.60 -4.83 -19.99
N PRO A 26 -2.07 -5.19 -21.20
CA PRO A 26 -3.43 -4.87 -21.65
C PRO A 26 -4.51 -5.65 -20.88
N ASP A 27 -4.15 -6.73 -20.20
CA ASP A 27 -5.09 -7.58 -19.46
C ASP A 27 -5.13 -7.23 -17.96
N SER A 28 -4.38 -6.20 -17.54
CA SER A 28 -4.48 -5.62 -16.20
C SER A 28 -5.72 -4.71 -16.11
N ASP A 29 -6.78 -5.20 -15.49
CA ASP A 29 -7.92 -4.36 -15.06
C ASP A 29 -7.51 -3.50 -13.86
N ASN A 30 -6.90 -2.34 -14.12
CA ASN A 30 -6.47 -1.34 -13.13
C ASN A 30 -5.99 -1.96 -11.80
N GLY A 31 -4.76 -2.51 -11.81
CA GLY A 31 -4.16 -3.12 -10.62
C GLY A 31 -4.03 -2.16 -9.43
N VAL A 32 -3.43 -2.65 -8.34
CA VAL A 32 -3.26 -1.86 -7.12
C VAL A 32 -2.58 -0.52 -7.37
N SER A 33 -2.87 0.46 -6.52
CA SER A 33 -2.39 1.83 -6.68
C SER A 33 -1.88 2.44 -5.38
N LEU A 34 -0.98 3.41 -5.52
CA LEU A 34 -0.49 4.28 -4.46
C LEU A 34 -0.47 5.72 -4.97
N GLN A 35 -0.67 6.70 -4.08
CA GLN A 35 -0.60 8.12 -4.42
C GLN A 35 0.61 8.73 -3.71
N VAL A 36 1.37 9.57 -4.40
CA VAL A 36 2.56 10.23 -3.85
C VAL A 36 2.31 11.73 -3.88
N VAL A 37 2.46 12.40 -2.74
CA VAL A 37 2.22 13.84 -2.63
C VAL A 37 3.52 14.62 -2.43
N PHE A 38 3.56 15.85 -2.94
CA PHE A 38 4.75 16.69 -2.99
C PHE A 38 4.44 18.08 -2.42
N GLY A 39 5.43 18.70 -1.77
CA GLY A 39 5.31 20.05 -1.19
C GLY A 39 5.41 21.19 -2.20
N SER A 40 5.76 20.89 -3.45
CA SER A 40 5.94 21.84 -4.55
C SER A 40 5.30 21.34 -5.83
N GLU A 41 5.35 22.12 -6.90
CA GLU A 41 5.08 21.63 -8.25
C GLU A 41 5.98 20.44 -8.63
N LEU A 42 5.48 19.58 -9.52
CA LEU A 42 6.18 18.39 -9.97
C LEU A 42 7.40 18.77 -10.81
N SER A 43 8.57 18.39 -10.33
CA SER A 43 9.84 18.54 -11.02
C SER A 43 10.60 17.20 -10.98
N ILE A 44 10.08 16.22 -11.71
CA ILE A 44 10.65 14.88 -11.76
C ILE A 44 11.72 14.82 -12.84
N ASP A 45 12.97 14.61 -12.44
CA ASP A 45 14.09 14.28 -13.33
C ASP A 45 14.07 12.77 -13.60
N GLU A 46 13.73 12.39 -14.84
CA GLU A 46 13.62 10.99 -15.25
C GLU A 46 14.97 10.25 -15.12
N GLY A 47 16.08 10.92 -15.42
CA GLY A 47 17.42 10.35 -15.30
C GLY A 47 17.79 10.07 -13.84
N LYS A 48 17.46 11.00 -12.93
CA LYS A 48 17.66 10.81 -11.48
C LYS A 48 16.77 9.69 -10.94
N LEU A 49 15.52 9.62 -11.36
CA LEU A 49 14.59 8.54 -10.98
C LEU A 49 15.11 7.18 -11.45
N GLU A 50 15.55 7.08 -12.71
CA GLU A 50 16.17 5.86 -13.25
C GLU A 50 17.41 5.46 -12.48
N GLN A 51 18.32 6.40 -12.21
CA GLN A 51 19.56 6.13 -11.49
C GLN A 51 19.28 5.62 -10.08
N THR A 52 18.31 6.22 -9.39
CA THR A 52 17.89 5.82 -8.04
C THR A 52 17.36 4.39 -8.04
N LEU A 53 16.42 4.08 -8.94
CA LEU A 53 15.84 2.74 -9.08
C LEU A 53 16.90 1.68 -9.42
N ARG A 54 17.84 1.99 -10.33
CA ARG A 54 18.96 1.09 -10.67
C ARG A 54 19.91 0.84 -9.50
N GLY A 55 19.91 1.72 -8.51
CA GLY A 55 20.73 1.63 -7.30
C GLY A 55 20.15 0.71 -6.22
N PHE A 56 18.82 0.48 -6.19
CA PHE A 56 18.16 -0.27 -5.12
C PHE A 56 18.44 -1.78 -5.14
N ASP A 57 18.35 -2.41 -6.31
CA ASP A 57 18.52 -3.86 -6.40
C ASP A 57 19.16 -4.28 -7.74
N PRO A 58 19.99 -5.35 -7.78
CA PRO A 58 20.58 -5.85 -9.03
C PRO A 58 19.57 -6.20 -10.12
N SER A 59 18.34 -6.61 -9.78
CA SER A 59 17.26 -6.86 -10.75
C SER A 59 16.77 -5.59 -11.46
N MET A 60 17.03 -4.42 -10.87
CA MET A 60 16.60 -3.12 -11.37
C MET A 60 17.67 -2.40 -12.19
N LYS A 61 18.81 -3.04 -12.51
CA LYS A 61 19.90 -2.44 -13.31
C LYS A 61 19.46 -1.89 -14.67
N GLN A 62 18.36 -2.39 -15.21
CA GLN A 62 17.76 -1.93 -16.47
C GLN A 62 16.48 -1.11 -16.27
N ALA A 63 16.21 -0.62 -15.06
CA ALA A 63 15.05 0.23 -14.80
C ALA A 63 15.07 1.46 -15.69
N LYS A 64 13.91 1.86 -16.20
CA LYS A 64 13.73 3.00 -17.10
C LYS A 64 12.51 3.81 -16.71
N CYS A 65 12.55 5.10 -17.04
CA CYS A 65 11.44 6.02 -16.97
C CYS A 65 11.22 6.62 -18.36
N GLN A 66 10.02 6.49 -18.90
CA GLN A 66 9.64 7.01 -20.20
C GLN A 66 8.46 7.95 -20.02
N ARG A 67 8.68 9.25 -20.20
CA ARG A 67 7.66 10.31 -20.08
C ARG A 67 7.17 10.77 -21.45
N ASP A 68 5.90 11.18 -21.52
CA ASP A 68 5.38 12.04 -22.57
C ASP A 68 5.43 13.51 -22.11
N PRO A 69 6.23 14.40 -22.73
CA PRO A 69 6.23 15.80 -22.37
C PRO A 69 5.01 16.56 -22.90
N GLU A 70 4.24 15.99 -23.82
CA GLU A 70 3.09 16.65 -24.45
C GLU A 70 1.76 16.40 -23.70
N LEU A 71 1.76 15.55 -22.65
CA LEU A 71 0.56 15.11 -21.95
C LEU A 71 0.56 15.47 -20.47
N GLY A 72 -0.39 16.33 -20.10
CA GLY A 72 -0.63 16.72 -18.71
C GLY A 72 0.58 17.36 -18.05
N ASP A 73 0.55 17.44 -16.72
CA ASP A 73 1.70 17.92 -15.93
C ASP A 73 2.83 16.87 -15.93
N PHE A 74 2.46 15.61 -15.74
CA PHE A 74 3.38 14.48 -15.77
C PHE A 74 2.67 13.21 -16.21
N PHE A 75 3.16 12.55 -17.26
CA PHE A 75 2.58 11.32 -17.78
C PHE A 75 3.69 10.36 -18.21
N ALA A 76 3.86 9.27 -17.49
CA ALA A 76 5.02 8.40 -17.67
C ALA A 76 4.77 6.92 -17.37
N LEU A 77 5.67 6.09 -17.89
CA LEU A 77 5.84 4.70 -17.53
C LEU A 77 7.20 4.50 -16.88
N VAL A 78 7.23 3.80 -15.75
CA VAL A 78 8.46 3.29 -15.14
C VAL A 78 8.42 1.78 -15.16
N GLY A 79 9.56 1.12 -15.37
CA GLY A 79 9.56 -0.34 -15.36
C GLY A 79 10.93 -0.98 -15.45
N TRP A 80 10.97 -2.26 -15.06
CA TRP A 80 12.13 -3.14 -15.08
C TRP A 80 11.63 -4.60 -15.09
N GLY A 81 12.30 -5.47 -15.85
CA GLY A 81 11.89 -6.88 -15.94
C GLY A 81 10.41 -7.01 -16.33
N LYS A 82 9.62 -7.64 -15.45
CA LYS A 82 8.16 -7.80 -15.62
C LYS A 82 7.32 -6.67 -15.00
N HIS A 83 7.92 -5.74 -14.26
CA HIS A 83 7.20 -4.68 -13.58
C HIS A 83 7.08 -3.47 -14.49
N VAL A 84 5.87 -2.93 -14.56
CA VAL A 84 5.55 -1.66 -15.23
C VAL A 84 4.61 -0.90 -14.30
N VAL A 85 4.92 0.37 -14.06
CA VAL A 85 4.14 1.30 -13.25
C VAL A 85 3.73 2.47 -14.13
N ARG A 86 2.42 2.72 -14.18
CA ARG A 86 1.83 3.90 -14.80
C ARG A 86 1.89 5.04 -13.81
N MET A 87 2.33 6.22 -14.26
CA MET A 87 2.39 7.42 -13.44
C MET A 87 1.64 8.55 -14.13
N VAL A 88 0.69 9.13 -13.41
CA VAL A 88 0.00 10.36 -13.82
C VAL A 88 0.11 11.36 -12.70
N GLY A 89 0.72 12.51 -12.99
CA GLY A 89 0.90 13.59 -12.04
C GLY A 89 0.09 14.82 -12.38
N PHE A 90 -0.22 15.57 -11.34
CA PHE A 90 -1.02 16.79 -11.37
C PHE A 90 -0.34 17.86 -10.52
N ASN A 91 -0.15 19.05 -11.06
CA ASN A 91 0.26 20.26 -10.33
C ASN A 91 -0.94 20.86 -9.58
N ALA A 92 -1.59 20.03 -8.77
CA ALA A 92 -2.70 20.39 -7.91
C ALA A 92 -2.67 19.56 -6.62
N PRO A 93 -3.16 20.10 -5.49
CA PRO A 93 -3.29 19.36 -4.25
C PRO A 93 -4.11 18.08 -4.44
N PHE A 94 -3.76 17.03 -3.69
CA PHE A 94 -4.58 15.83 -3.64
C PHE A 94 -5.94 16.14 -2.98
N PRO A 95 -7.06 15.51 -3.40
CA PRO A 95 -8.37 15.80 -2.82
C PRO A 95 -8.38 15.66 -1.30
N ALA A 96 -8.75 16.73 -0.59
CA ALA A 96 -8.56 16.84 0.86
C ALA A 96 -9.29 15.75 1.66
N GLU A 97 -10.48 15.33 1.23
CA GLU A 97 -11.23 14.25 1.89
C GLU A 97 -10.49 12.91 1.82
N HIS A 98 -9.93 12.60 0.65
CA HIS A 98 -9.18 11.37 0.40
C HIS A 98 -7.83 11.39 1.11
N LEU A 99 -7.17 12.55 1.11
CA LEU A 99 -5.96 12.80 1.86
C LEU A 99 -6.18 12.52 3.36
N GLU A 100 -7.23 13.09 3.96
CA GLU A 100 -7.44 13.01 5.40
C GLU A 100 -7.72 11.59 5.87
N LYS A 101 -8.44 10.79 5.06
CA LYS A 101 -8.65 9.35 5.32
C LYS A 101 -7.33 8.58 5.48
N CYS A 102 -6.26 9.03 4.85
CA CYS A 102 -4.94 8.38 4.89
C CYS A 102 -3.98 9.02 5.90
N VAL A 103 -4.06 10.34 6.08
CA VAL A 103 -3.11 11.12 6.89
C VAL A 103 -3.53 11.16 8.35
N ALA A 104 -4.82 11.29 8.66
CA ALA A 104 -5.30 11.31 10.05
C ALA A 104 -4.85 10.09 10.85
N PRO A 105 -5.04 8.84 10.36
CA PRO A 105 -4.70 7.65 11.14
C PRO A 105 -3.21 7.28 11.11
N SER A 106 -2.41 7.89 10.21
CA SER A 106 -0.99 7.57 10.06
C SER A 106 -0.15 7.84 11.31
N HIS A 107 0.97 7.14 11.45
CA HIS A 107 1.79 7.15 12.68
C HIS A 107 2.86 8.24 12.76
N TYR A 108 3.10 9.00 11.69
CA TYR A 108 4.12 10.06 11.70
C TYR A 108 3.64 11.34 12.39
N GLY A 109 4.61 12.18 12.79
CA GLY A 109 4.38 13.35 13.64
C GLY A 109 3.49 14.43 13.03
N ALA A 110 2.92 15.27 13.91
CA ALA A 110 1.96 16.32 13.53
C ALA A 110 2.51 17.32 12.51
N ASP A 111 3.79 17.69 12.60
CA ASP A 111 4.43 18.62 11.66
C ASP A 111 4.45 18.04 10.24
N MET A 112 4.87 16.79 10.09
CA MET A 112 4.83 16.09 8.81
C MET A 112 3.40 15.94 8.28
N LYS A 113 2.42 15.67 9.15
CA LYS A 113 1.00 15.65 8.73
C LYS A 113 0.54 17.03 8.22
N ALA A 114 1.01 18.12 8.81
CA ALA A 114 0.71 19.46 8.33
C ALA A 114 1.35 19.73 6.97
N ASP A 115 2.60 19.32 6.76
CA ASP A 115 3.29 19.45 5.46
C ASP A 115 2.59 18.65 4.36
N VAL A 116 2.17 17.42 4.67
CA VAL A 116 1.40 16.58 3.74
C VAL A 116 0.05 17.22 3.39
N ARG A 117 -0.65 17.82 4.36
CA ARG A 117 -1.89 18.59 4.11
C ARG A 117 -1.68 19.85 3.29
N ALA A 118 -0.49 20.43 3.36
CA ALA A 118 -0.08 21.59 2.57
C ALA A 118 0.51 21.21 1.19
N SER A 119 0.44 19.93 0.80
CA SER A 119 0.94 19.47 -0.50
C SER A 119 0.30 20.23 -1.67
N GLN A 120 1.11 20.46 -2.70
CA GLN A 120 0.74 21.29 -3.86
C GLN A 120 0.57 20.49 -5.14
N SER A 121 1.11 19.27 -5.18
CA SER A 121 1.02 18.38 -6.32
C SER A 121 1.03 16.92 -5.88
N HIS A 122 0.62 16.04 -6.79
CA HIS A 122 0.60 14.60 -6.53
C HIS A 122 0.82 13.78 -7.80
N ILE A 123 1.28 12.55 -7.64
CA ILE A 123 1.36 11.52 -8.67
C ILE A 123 0.57 10.31 -8.21
N ILE A 124 -0.28 9.78 -9.08
CA ILE A 124 -0.94 8.50 -8.89
C ILE A 124 -0.14 7.42 -9.62
N LEU A 125 0.21 6.36 -8.89
CA LEU A 125 0.95 5.21 -9.36
C LEU A 125 -0.03 4.03 -9.49
N TRP A 126 -0.13 3.42 -10.67
CA TRP A 126 -0.85 2.15 -10.85
C TRP A 126 0.10 1.06 -11.30
N TYR A 127 -0.02 -0.12 -10.70
CA TYR A 127 0.68 -1.27 -11.21
C TYR A 127 0.02 -1.72 -12.52
N ALA A 128 0.84 -1.90 -13.55
CA ALA A 128 0.39 -2.33 -14.88
C ALA A 128 1.39 -3.29 -15.55
N GLY A 129 2.17 -4.00 -14.73
CA GLY A 129 3.13 -5.01 -15.18
C GLY A 129 2.49 -6.38 -15.39
N TYR A 130 3.33 -7.40 -15.34
CA TYR A 130 2.99 -8.79 -15.66
C TYR A 130 3.18 -9.74 -14.46
N ASP A 131 3.28 -9.20 -13.24
CA ASP A 131 3.31 -10.00 -12.02
C ASP A 131 1.89 -10.20 -11.47
N ASP A 132 1.53 -11.44 -11.18
CA ASP A 132 0.23 -11.79 -10.62
C ASP A 132 0.20 -11.66 -9.09
N SER A 133 1.36 -11.61 -8.43
CA SER A 133 1.44 -11.46 -6.97
C SER A 133 1.15 -10.02 -6.55
N VAL A 134 0.02 -9.80 -5.89
CA VAL A 134 -0.40 -8.48 -5.37
C VAL A 134 0.68 -7.87 -4.45
N LEU A 135 1.36 -8.69 -3.65
CA LEU A 135 2.49 -8.21 -2.85
C LEU A 135 3.62 -7.65 -3.72
N GLU A 136 3.99 -8.34 -4.79
CA GLU A 136 5.02 -7.85 -5.71
C GLU A 136 4.58 -6.60 -6.46
N GLN A 137 3.28 -6.47 -6.75
CA GLN A 137 2.73 -5.25 -7.34
C GLN A 137 2.89 -4.06 -6.39
N TYR A 138 2.49 -4.22 -5.12
CA TYR A 138 2.67 -3.19 -4.09
C TYR A 138 4.14 -2.87 -3.82
N VAL A 139 5.01 -3.88 -3.77
CA VAL A 139 6.47 -3.68 -3.60
C VAL A 139 7.04 -2.87 -4.77
N ALA A 140 6.62 -3.16 -6.01
CA ALA A 140 7.04 -2.37 -7.17
C ALA A 140 6.58 -0.91 -7.07
N LEU A 141 5.35 -0.66 -6.63
CA LEU A 141 4.86 0.71 -6.39
C LEU A 141 5.63 1.41 -5.27
N ALA A 142 5.91 0.70 -4.17
CA ALA A 142 6.67 1.22 -3.03
C ALA A 142 8.11 1.59 -3.42
N LEU A 143 8.75 0.80 -4.29
CA LEU A 143 10.08 1.11 -4.83
C LEU A 143 10.06 2.39 -5.67
N VAL A 144 9.06 2.55 -6.55
CA VAL A 144 8.91 3.78 -7.35
C VAL A 144 8.62 4.97 -6.44
N ALA A 145 7.72 4.82 -5.48
CA ALA A 145 7.37 5.87 -4.53
C ALA A 145 8.54 6.28 -3.63
N GLY A 146 9.33 5.31 -3.15
CA GLY A 146 10.56 5.56 -2.41
C GLY A 146 11.64 6.26 -3.25
N ALA A 147 11.76 5.92 -4.54
CA ALA A 147 12.67 6.62 -5.44
C ALA A 147 12.25 8.08 -5.69
N LEU A 148 10.94 8.38 -5.66
CA LEU A 148 10.40 9.73 -5.82
C LEU A 148 10.69 10.64 -4.62
N GLU A 149 11.15 10.12 -3.47
CA GLU A 149 11.66 10.96 -2.37
C GLU A 149 12.83 11.85 -2.86
N ASN A 150 13.71 11.30 -3.70
CA ASN A 150 14.79 12.07 -4.33
C ASN A 150 14.29 13.13 -5.33
N CYS A 151 12.99 13.15 -5.63
CA CYS A 151 12.32 14.15 -6.45
C CYS A 151 11.36 15.03 -5.62
N GLY A 152 11.48 15.03 -4.28
CA GLY A 152 10.71 15.89 -3.39
C GLY A 152 9.38 15.30 -2.89
N ALA A 153 9.18 13.99 -3.03
CA ALA A 153 8.00 13.33 -2.46
C ALA A 153 8.02 13.44 -0.93
N LEU A 154 6.87 13.79 -0.35
CA LEU A 154 6.68 13.88 1.10
C LEU A 154 6.15 12.55 1.66
N ALA A 155 5.02 12.09 1.15
CA ALA A 155 4.32 10.92 1.66
C ALA A 155 3.68 10.11 0.53
N VAL A 156 3.48 8.85 0.84
CA VAL A 156 2.83 7.85 0.00
C VAL A 156 1.54 7.45 0.70
N LEU A 157 0.42 7.63 0.02
CA LEU A 157 -0.92 7.28 0.47
C LEU A 157 -1.31 5.94 -0.17
N ASN A 158 -2.06 5.16 0.58
CA ASN A 158 -2.83 4.04 0.07
C ASN A 158 -4.28 4.24 0.50
N GLU A 159 -5.10 4.73 -0.43
CA GLU A 159 -6.51 5.01 -0.18
C GLU A 159 -7.28 3.75 0.21
N ASN A 160 -7.02 2.60 -0.42
CA ASN A 160 -7.70 1.34 -0.09
C ASN A 160 -7.39 0.88 1.34
N ALA A 161 -6.20 1.20 1.82
CA ALA A 161 -5.70 0.84 3.14
C ALA A 161 -5.94 1.92 4.21
N HIS A 162 -6.54 3.06 3.87
CA HIS A 162 -6.74 4.20 4.77
C HIS A 162 -5.46 4.57 5.54
N THR A 163 -4.31 4.55 4.89
CA THR A 163 -3.04 4.85 5.55
C THR A 163 -2.10 5.60 4.64
N SER A 164 -1.06 6.15 5.25
CA SER A 164 0.03 6.78 4.54
C SER A 164 1.34 6.59 5.28
N LEU A 165 2.44 6.68 4.53
CA LEU A 165 3.79 6.54 5.04
C LEU A 165 4.69 7.62 4.42
N PRO A 166 5.66 8.21 5.15
CA PRO A 166 6.62 9.14 4.56
C PRO A 166 7.40 8.46 3.44
N ALA A 167 7.59 9.14 2.31
CA ALA A 167 8.28 8.59 1.14
C ALA A 167 9.73 8.20 1.49
N GLY A 168 10.37 8.98 2.37
CA GLY A 168 11.72 8.70 2.87
C GLY A 168 11.87 7.36 3.57
N VAL A 169 10.83 6.88 4.29
CA VAL A 169 10.89 5.55 4.93
C VAL A 169 11.02 4.45 3.86
N LEU A 170 10.25 4.55 2.77
CA LEU A 170 10.35 3.60 1.66
C LEU A 170 11.69 3.72 0.92
N GLY A 171 12.16 4.96 0.70
CA GLY A 171 13.45 5.23 0.06
C GLY A 171 14.62 4.66 0.85
N GLU A 172 14.64 4.86 2.16
CA GLU A 172 15.63 4.30 3.08
C GLU A 172 15.61 2.77 3.07
N MET A 173 14.43 2.15 3.25
CA MET A 173 14.28 0.70 3.20
C MET A 173 14.71 0.12 1.84
N ALA A 174 14.40 0.79 0.73
CA ALA A 174 14.79 0.36 -0.60
C ALA A 174 16.31 0.46 -0.84
N ALA A 175 16.97 1.45 -0.24
CA ALA A 175 18.41 1.66 -0.36
C ALA A 175 19.25 0.73 0.53
N GLU A 176 18.65 0.05 1.50
CA GLU A 176 19.36 -0.90 2.34
C GLU A 176 19.91 -2.10 1.56
N LYS A 177 20.90 -2.78 2.15
CA LYS A 177 21.37 -4.05 1.61
C LYS A 177 20.22 -5.06 1.63
N TYR A 178 19.84 -5.56 0.46
CA TYR A 178 18.63 -6.36 0.27
C TYR A 178 17.32 -5.58 0.46
N GLY A 179 17.29 -4.29 0.13
CA GLY A 179 16.13 -3.42 0.32
C GLY A 179 14.83 -3.93 -0.32
N LEU A 180 14.92 -4.62 -1.47
CA LEU A 180 13.77 -5.34 -2.04
C LEU A 180 13.16 -6.35 -1.06
N ASN A 181 13.99 -7.11 -0.34
CA ASN A 181 13.53 -8.05 0.68
C ASN A 181 13.06 -7.34 1.95
N MET A 182 13.62 -6.17 2.28
CA MET A 182 13.09 -5.36 3.39
C MET A 182 11.68 -4.87 3.11
N LEU A 183 11.41 -4.34 1.91
CA LEU A 183 10.05 -3.94 1.53
C LEU A 183 9.09 -5.14 1.43
N ARG A 184 9.57 -6.29 0.93
CA ARG A 184 8.75 -7.49 0.77
C ARG A 184 8.45 -8.19 2.10
N TYR A 185 9.46 -8.37 2.94
CA TYR A 185 9.41 -9.22 4.13
C TYR A 185 9.46 -8.44 5.45
N GLY A 186 10.20 -7.34 5.49
CA GLY A 186 10.43 -6.54 6.69
C GLY A 186 9.40 -5.43 6.94
N LEU A 187 8.78 -4.88 5.89
CA LEU A 187 7.70 -3.89 6.03
C LEU A 187 6.45 -4.62 6.54
N PRO A 188 5.89 -4.26 7.72
CA PRO A 188 4.61 -4.78 8.15
C PRO A 188 3.54 -4.45 7.11
N LEU A 189 2.71 -5.42 6.76
CA LEU A 189 1.60 -5.21 5.84
C LEU A 189 0.70 -4.08 6.34
N THR A 190 0.47 -4.02 7.66
CA THR A 190 -0.35 -3.02 8.34
C THR A 190 0.19 -1.59 8.30
N MET A 191 1.43 -1.41 7.85
CA MET A 191 2.06 -0.09 7.79
C MET A 191 1.68 0.69 6.52
N LEU A 192 1.45 -0.01 5.40
CA LEU A 192 1.13 0.64 4.12
C LEU A 192 0.15 -0.14 3.24
N PHE A 193 0.22 -1.47 3.21
CA PHE A 193 -0.54 -2.29 2.24
C PHE A 193 -1.92 -2.73 2.78
N CYS A 194 -2.01 -3.03 4.07
CA CYS A 194 -3.23 -3.44 4.77
C CYS A 194 -3.45 -2.56 6.03
N GLY A 195 -3.52 -1.24 5.82
CA GLY A 195 -3.37 -0.20 6.84
C GLY A 195 -4.17 -0.43 8.12
N PHE A 196 -3.63 0.01 9.25
CA PHE A 196 -4.20 -0.20 10.59
C PHE A 196 -4.68 1.12 11.19
N VAL A 197 -5.98 1.20 11.44
CA VAL A 197 -6.65 2.42 11.90
C VAL A 197 -7.27 2.19 13.28
N LYS A 198 -7.13 3.21 14.13
CA LYS A 198 -7.78 3.28 15.44
C LYS A 198 -8.87 4.34 15.41
N TYR A 199 -10.04 4.05 15.94
CA TYR A 199 -11.09 5.05 16.09
C TYR A 199 -11.98 4.78 17.30
N ASP A 200 -12.44 5.87 17.91
CA ASP A 200 -13.45 5.85 18.95
C ASP A 200 -14.84 5.82 18.30
N VAL A 201 -15.77 5.05 18.88
CA VAL A 201 -17.16 5.00 18.44
C VAL A 201 -18.03 5.57 19.55
N GLU A 202 -18.88 6.53 19.21
CA GLU A 202 -19.75 7.19 20.18
C GLU A 202 -20.63 6.15 20.91
N GLY A 203 -20.59 6.16 22.24
CA GLY A 203 -21.38 5.25 23.08
C GLY A 203 -20.78 3.84 23.25
N VAL A 204 -19.57 3.59 22.75
CA VAL A 204 -18.84 2.33 22.97
C VAL A 204 -17.65 2.58 23.89
N ASP A 205 -17.55 1.80 24.97
CA ASP A 205 -16.38 1.82 25.83
C ASP A 205 -15.23 1.06 25.16
N GLY A 206 -14.11 1.74 24.96
CA GLY A 206 -12.91 1.18 24.33
C GLY A 206 -12.59 1.82 22.98
N VAL A 207 -11.65 1.22 22.25
CA VAL A 207 -11.14 1.74 20.97
C VAL A 207 -11.19 0.64 19.94
N TRP A 208 -11.83 0.92 18.80
CA TRP A 208 -11.83 -0.01 17.68
C TRP A 208 -10.51 0.06 16.93
N MET A 209 -9.93 -1.11 16.69
CA MET A 209 -8.74 -1.33 15.88
C MET A 209 -9.17 -2.07 14.63
N ARG A 210 -8.85 -1.56 13.44
CA ARG A 210 -9.29 -2.18 12.18
C ARG A 210 -8.20 -2.14 11.12
N THR A 211 -8.06 -3.22 10.36
CA THR A 211 -7.28 -3.21 9.12
C THR A 211 -8.15 -2.81 7.93
N TYR A 212 -7.52 -2.25 6.91
CA TYR A 212 -8.14 -1.91 5.63
C TYR A 212 -7.24 -2.35 4.49
N GLY A 213 -7.82 -2.82 3.38
CA GLY A 213 -7.10 -3.11 2.14
C GLY A 213 -6.62 -4.56 2.02
N ALA A 214 -6.85 -5.42 3.02
CA ALA A 214 -6.51 -6.84 2.93
C ALA A 214 -7.24 -7.56 1.79
N ASN A 215 -8.41 -7.05 1.38
CA ASN A 215 -9.19 -7.60 0.28
C ASN A 215 -8.48 -7.54 -1.08
N ASP A 216 -7.55 -6.60 -1.28
CA ASP A 216 -6.73 -6.56 -2.51
C ASP A 216 -5.83 -7.82 -2.61
N PHE A 217 -5.51 -8.44 -1.47
CA PHE A 217 -4.80 -9.72 -1.38
C PHE A 217 -5.72 -10.94 -1.36
N GLY A 218 -7.04 -10.75 -1.47
CA GLY A 218 -8.05 -11.80 -1.27
C GLY A 218 -8.17 -12.27 0.19
N LEU A 219 -7.75 -11.42 1.14
CA LEU A 219 -7.77 -11.70 2.58
C LEU A 219 -8.87 -10.89 3.28
N PRO A 220 -9.41 -11.35 4.42
CA PRO A 220 -10.31 -10.54 5.22
C PRO A 220 -9.57 -9.40 5.91
N ASP A 221 -10.25 -8.28 6.09
CA ASP A 221 -9.85 -7.28 7.07
C ASP A 221 -10.22 -7.76 8.49
N PHE A 222 -9.46 -7.33 9.48
CA PHE A 222 -9.70 -7.66 10.89
C PHE A 222 -10.14 -6.44 11.67
N ALA A 223 -11.03 -6.64 12.63
CA ALA A 223 -11.42 -5.63 13.59
C ALA A 223 -11.37 -6.18 15.02
N ALA A 224 -11.04 -5.36 16.00
CA ALA A 224 -11.14 -5.72 17.41
C ALA A 224 -11.48 -4.51 18.28
N LEU A 225 -12.28 -4.74 19.31
CA LEU A 225 -12.52 -3.76 20.35
C LEU A 225 -11.44 -3.91 21.45
N ALA A 226 -10.51 -2.96 21.48
CA ALA A 226 -9.48 -2.89 22.52
C ALA A 226 -9.99 -2.10 23.73
N SER A 227 -9.37 -2.31 24.90
CA SER A 227 -9.74 -1.55 26.10
C SER A 227 -9.32 -0.07 26.03
N GLY A 228 -8.31 0.25 25.22
CA GLY A 228 -7.76 1.59 25.09
C GLY A 228 -6.79 1.76 23.91
N HIS A 229 -6.37 3.00 23.67
CA HIS A 229 -5.45 3.39 22.59
C HIS A 229 -4.05 2.77 22.72
N ASP A 230 -3.65 2.44 23.95
CA ASP A 230 -2.35 1.87 24.33
C ASP A 230 -2.17 0.42 23.86
N GLU A 231 -3.26 -0.32 23.63
CA GLU A 231 -3.21 -1.67 23.06
C GLU A 231 -2.96 -1.70 21.54
N GLY A 232 -2.85 -0.54 20.89
CA GLY A 232 -2.78 -0.50 19.43
C GLY A 232 -1.56 -1.22 18.84
N GLN A 233 -0.39 -1.19 19.50
CA GLN A 233 0.78 -1.93 19.02
C GLN A 233 0.53 -3.44 19.04
N LYS A 234 -0.02 -3.95 20.16
CA LYS A 234 -0.39 -5.36 20.33
C LYS A 234 -1.31 -5.84 19.21
N TYR A 235 -2.39 -5.11 18.92
CA TYR A 235 -3.33 -5.52 17.86
C TYR A 235 -2.73 -5.37 16.46
N SER A 236 -1.92 -4.34 16.22
CA SER A 236 -1.21 -4.19 14.94
C SER A 236 -0.26 -5.37 14.69
N ASP A 237 0.49 -5.81 15.71
CA ASP A 237 1.41 -6.94 15.60
C ASP A 237 0.67 -8.25 15.36
N ILE A 238 -0.42 -8.50 16.10
CA ILE A 238 -1.28 -9.69 15.91
C ILE A 238 -1.84 -9.71 14.48
N PHE A 239 -2.49 -8.63 14.04
CA PHE A 239 -3.11 -8.59 12.72
C PHE A 239 -2.08 -8.66 11.60
N ASN A 240 -0.93 -8.00 11.74
CA ASN A 240 0.16 -8.14 10.77
C ASN A 240 0.66 -9.59 10.69
N GLY A 241 0.87 -10.25 11.84
CA GLY A 241 1.29 -11.66 11.89
C GLY A 241 0.29 -12.60 11.23
N VAL A 242 -1.01 -12.43 11.52
CA VAL A 242 -2.09 -13.22 10.93
C VAL A 242 -2.17 -12.97 9.42
N LEU A 243 -2.23 -11.72 8.97
CA LEU A 243 -2.27 -11.39 7.54
C LEU A 243 -1.08 -11.97 6.78
N ARG A 244 0.12 -11.88 7.36
CA ARG A 244 1.33 -12.47 6.78
C ARG A 244 1.23 -13.98 6.67
N TYR A 245 0.76 -14.64 7.72
CA TYR A 245 0.55 -16.08 7.71
C TYR A 245 -0.44 -16.51 6.61
N LEU A 246 -1.58 -15.81 6.48
CA LEU A 246 -2.57 -16.12 5.45
C LEU A 246 -2.02 -15.90 4.04
N LEU A 247 -1.29 -14.80 3.84
CA LEU A 247 -0.65 -14.48 2.57
C LEU A 247 0.38 -15.55 2.15
N ASP A 248 1.26 -15.94 3.07
CA ASP A 248 2.36 -16.86 2.76
C ASP A 248 1.89 -18.32 2.63
N SER A 249 0.88 -18.72 3.41
CA SER A 249 0.38 -20.10 3.43
C SER A 249 -0.78 -20.36 2.45
N GLY A 250 -1.48 -19.31 2.01
CA GLY A 250 -2.73 -19.43 1.27
C GLY A 250 -3.90 -19.96 2.11
N ALA A 251 -3.76 -20.01 3.43
CA ALA A 251 -4.84 -20.39 4.33
C ALA A 251 -5.96 -19.34 4.33
N THR A 252 -7.17 -19.78 4.65
CA THR A 252 -8.36 -18.93 4.70
C THR A 252 -8.93 -18.87 6.11
N MET A 253 -9.48 -17.72 6.50
CA MET A 253 -10.22 -17.56 7.76
C MET A 253 -11.65 -17.10 7.49
N ALA A 254 -12.56 -17.52 8.35
CA ALA A 254 -13.97 -17.16 8.33
C ALA A 254 -14.50 -17.04 9.77
N ALA A 255 -15.69 -16.49 9.93
CA ALA A 255 -16.38 -16.49 11.21
C ALA A 255 -16.53 -17.91 11.78
N GLY A 256 -16.34 -18.05 13.10
CA GLY A 256 -16.32 -19.31 13.82
C GLY A 256 -14.94 -19.99 13.86
N HIS A 257 -13.96 -19.52 13.08
CA HIS A 257 -12.58 -20.03 13.17
C HIS A 257 -11.87 -19.49 14.41
N THR A 258 -10.92 -20.28 14.91
CA THR A 258 -10.00 -19.88 15.98
C THR A 258 -8.55 -20.06 15.55
N MET A 259 -7.66 -19.29 16.14
CA MET A 259 -6.22 -19.37 15.91
C MET A 259 -5.48 -19.06 17.21
N GLU A 260 -4.46 -19.85 17.54
CA GLU A 260 -3.50 -19.49 18.58
C GLU A 260 -2.64 -18.32 18.08
N VAL A 261 -2.60 -17.25 18.87
CA VAL A 261 -1.73 -16.10 18.64
C VAL A 261 -0.69 -16.01 19.76
N GLU A 262 0.29 -15.14 19.60
CA GLU A 262 1.38 -15.02 20.58
C GLU A 262 0.86 -14.73 22.01
N GLY A 263 1.62 -15.20 23.00
CA GLY A 263 1.29 -14.99 24.42
C GLY A 263 0.28 -15.97 25.00
N GLY A 264 -0.04 -17.07 24.30
CA GLY A 264 -0.99 -18.08 24.79
C GLY A 264 -2.44 -17.60 24.73
N LEU A 265 -2.73 -16.69 23.81
CA LEU A 265 -4.08 -16.22 23.52
C LEU A 265 -4.66 -17.02 22.36
N VAL A 266 -5.96 -17.22 22.37
CA VAL A 266 -6.73 -17.75 21.25
C VAL A 266 -7.55 -16.60 20.68
N MET A 267 -7.33 -16.30 19.41
CA MET A 267 -8.16 -15.39 18.64
C MET A 267 -9.36 -16.16 18.11
N SER A 268 -10.56 -15.77 18.50
CA SER A 268 -11.83 -16.25 17.95
C SER A 268 -12.38 -15.23 16.96
N LEU A 269 -12.87 -15.68 15.82
CA LEU A 269 -13.39 -14.81 14.77
C LEU A 269 -14.91 -14.88 14.67
N ARG A 270 -15.56 -13.75 14.45
CA ARG A 270 -16.99 -13.66 14.15
C ARG A 270 -17.27 -12.62 13.08
N GLU A 271 -18.46 -12.67 12.51
CA GLU A 271 -18.99 -11.57 11.72
C GLU A 271 -19.25 -10.34 12.60
N PRO A 272 -19.20 -9.11 12.04
CA PRO A 272 -19.73 -7.92 12.68
C PRO A 272 -21.20 -8.10 13.08
N GLN A 273 -21.58 -7.52 14.21
CA GLN A 273 -22.97 -7.43 14.64
C GLN A 273 -23.68 -6.29 13.90
N GLU A 274 -25.01 -6.32 13.81
CA GLU A 274 -25.79 -5.23 13.18
C GLU A 274 -25.52 -3.86 13.82
N SER A 275 -25.25 -3.81 15.13
CA SER A 275 -24.89 -2.57 15.83
C SER A 275 -23.48 -2.06 15.49
N GLU A 276 -22.64 -2.89 14.87
CA GLU A 276 -21.27 -2.57 14.44
C GLU A 276 -21.23 -2.10 12.97
N TYR A 277 -22.29 -1.43 12.49
CA TYR A 277 -22.45 -0.95 11.10
C TYR A 277 -21.28 -0.10 10.58
N PHE A 278 -20.50 0.52 11.46
CA PHE A 278 -19.29 1.26 11.10
C PHE A 278 -18.14 0.36 10.61
N LEU A 279 -18.25 -0.96 10.82
CA LEU A 279 -17.34 -1.97 10.25
C LEU A 279 -17.69 -2.32 8.80
N ASP A 280 -18.83 -1.89 8.28
CA ASP A 280 -19.20 -2.14 6.89
C ASP A 280 -18.13 -1.61 5.92
N GLY A 281 -17.96 -2.30 4.81
CA GLY A 281 -16.94 -1.98 3.82
C GLY A 281 -17.03 -2.87 2.59
N PRO A 282 -16.22 -2.58 1.55
CA PRO A 282 -16.25 -3.33 0.30
C PRO A 282 -15.68 -4.75 0.41
N GLY A 283 -14.92 -5.04 1.48
CA GLY A 283 -14.34 -6.37 1.75
C GLY A 283 -14.94 -7.04 2.98
N THR A 284 -14.67 -8.33 3.12
CA THR A 284 -15.02 -9.10 4.33
C THR A 284 -14.26 -8.56 5.53
N VAL A 285 -14.96 -8.32 6.64
CA VAL A 285 -14.37 -7.94 7.92
C VAL A 285 -14.67 -9.04 8.94
N LEU A 286 -13.65 -9.50 9.66
CA LEU A 286 -13.80 -10.46 10.76
C LEU A 286 -13.45 -9.78 12.08
N VAL A 287 -14.38 -9.83 13.03
CA VAL A 287 -14.13 -9.33 14.39
C VAL A 287 -13.39 -10.38 15.19
N ALA A 288 -12.23 -9.99 15.70
CA ALA A 288 -11.32 -10.79 16.50
C ALA A 288 -11.56 -10.55 18.00
N GLU A 289 -11.83 -11.63 18.72
CA GLU A 289 -11.96 -11.66 20.17
C GLU A 289 -10.80 -12.47 20.75
N LEU A 290 -9.99 -11.84 21.60
CA LEU A 290 -8.84 -12.50 22.23
C LEU A 290 -9.27 -13.13 23.56
N ILE A 291 -9.09 -14.44 23.66
CA ILE A 291 -9.44 -15.25 24.83
C ILE A 291 -8.15 -15.83 25.42
N ASP A 292 -7.96 -15.76 26.74
CA ASP A 292 -6.85 -16.47 27.38
C ASP A 292 -7.07 -17.98 27.25
N ALA A 293 -6.12 -18.70 26.63
CA ALA A 293 -6.25 -20.14 26.40
C ALA A 293 -6.51 -20.93 27.69
N ARG A 294 -6.04 -20.41 28.84
CA ARG A 294 -6.26 -21.03 30.16
C ARG A 294 -7.72 -20.98 30.62
N LEU A 295 -8.53 -20.12 30.03
CA LEU A 295 -9.97 -20.01 30.30
C LEU A 295 -10.82 -20.93 29.44
N ILE A 296 -10.28 -21.45 28.32
CA ILE A 296 -10.97 -22.39 27.42
C ILE A 296 -10.85 -23.83 27.93
N ALA A 297 -9.81 -24.14 28.71
CA ALA A 297 -9.53 -25.50 29.21
C ALA A 297 -10.21 -25.85 30.55
N ARG A 298 -11.26 -25.12 30.96
CA ARG A 298 -12.07 -25.39 32.17
C ARG A 298 -13.53 -25.58 31.81
#